data_AF-A0A512DLC3-F1
#
_entry.id   AF-A0A512DLC3-F1
#
_cell.length_a   1.000
_cell.length_b   1.000
_cell.length_c   1.000
_cell.angle_alpha   90.00
_cell.angle_beta   90.00
_cell.angle_gamma   90.00
#
_symmetry.space_group_name_H-M   'P 1'
#
loop_
_entity.id
_entity.type
_entity.pdbx_description
1 polymer ?
#
loop_
_entity_poly.entity_id
_entity_poly.type
_entity_poly.pdbx_seq_one_letter_code
_entity_poly.pdbx_strand_id
1 'polypeptide(L)'
;MDTITTATTDIQERLSVAYIAAVAARAGCQVSEPKVDRNGIDVTIRPVSGAPVQIDIQLKAVSSNIRINDGSVLSFQLDVSTYDKLRRTDVQSPQLLVIYEMPPDQSIWLEVEPPITTLRHAAYWVDLRGRDAVQTASTAVHLPETQLFDHNAIVAILARAHSRALEGLSWA
;
A
#
# COMPACT_ATOMS: atom_id res chain seq x y z
N MET A 1 26.42 -17.05 19.21
CA MET A 1 26.22 -16.70 17.79
C MET A 1 24.75 -16.42 17.62
N ASP A 2 24.40 -15.25 17.10
CA ASP A 2 23.01 -14.95 16.81
C ASP A 2 22.55 -15.84 15.66
N THR A 3 21.49 -16.61 15.89
CA THR A 3 20.92 -17.52 14.89
C THR A 3 20.16 -16.76 13.79
N ILE A 4 19.84 -15.49 14.03
CA ILE A 4 19.11 -14.62 13.11
C ILE A 4 19.94 -13.36 12.89
N THR A 5 20.31 -13.10 11.64
CA THR A 5 20.98 -11.86 11.22
C THR A 5 20.26 -11.35 9.98
N THR A 6 19.44 -10.32 10.13
CA THR A 6 18.69 -9.67 9.03
C THR A 6 18.76 -8.17 9.22
N ALA A 7 18.65 -7.40 8.14
CA ALA A 7 18.59 -5.95 8.26
C ALA A 7 17.22 -5.51 8.81
N THR A 8 17.20 -4.41 9.54
CA THR A 8 15.96 -3.78 10.02
C THR A 8 14.98 -3.49 8.87
N THR A 9 15.47 -3.10 7.69
CA THR A 9 14.66 -2.86 6.50
C THR A 9 13.93 -4.12 6.02
N ASP A 10 14.55 -5.30 6.13
CA ASP A 10 13.90 -6.55 5.74
C ASP A 10 12.73 -6.88 6.69
N ILE A 11 12.83 -6.47 7.95
CA ILE A 11 11.76 -6.63 8.94
C ILE A 11 10.62 -5.65 8.62
N GLN A 12 10.92 -4.41 8.26
CA GLN A 12 9.92 -3.41 7.86
C GLN A 12 9.11 -3.87 6.66
N GLU A 13 9.79 -4.38 5.63
CA GLU A 13 9.17 -4.88 4.41
C GLU A 13 8.25 -6.08 4.69
N ARG A 14 8.72 -7.06 5.48
CA ARG A 14 7.89 -8.22 5.84
C ARG A 14 6.70 -7.86 6.71
N LEU A 15 6.87 -6.95 7.66
CA LEU A 15 5.78 -6.48 8.52
C LEU A 15 4.77 -5.64 7.76
N SER A 16 5.19 -4.87 6.76
CA SER A 16 4.25 -4.13 5.92
C SER A 16 3.39 -5.09 5.10
N VAL A 17 3.97 -6.14 4.51
CA VAL A 17 3.19 -7.18 3.82
C VAL A 17 2.22 -7.87 4.79
N ALA A 18 2.66 -8.17 6.02
CA ALA A 18 1.80 -8.77 7.04
C ALA A 18 0.63 -7.85 7.45
N TYR A 19 0.87 -6.53 7.59
CA TYR A 19 -0.18 -5.54 7.83
C TYR A 19 -1.21 -5.57 6.71
N ILE A 20 -0.77 -5.50 5.45
CA ILE A 20 -1.68 -5.53 4.29
C ILE A 20 -2.47 -6.83 4.25
N ALA A 21 -1.83 -7.98 4.51
CA ALA A 21 -2.50 -9.27 4.58
C ALA A 21 -3.59 -9.30 5.67
N ALA A 22 -3.32 -8.77 6.86
CA ALA A 22 -4.29 -8.71 7.95
C ALA A 22 -5.49 -7.82 7.61
N VAL A 23 -5.24 -6.62 7.06
CA VAL A 23 -6.29 -5.68 6.66
C VAL A 23 -7.14 -6.23 5.50
N ALA A 24 -6.49 -6.85 4.50
CA ALA A 24 -7.17 -7.48 3.38
C ALA A 24 -8.02 -8.68 3.82
N ALA A 25 -7.50 -9.52 4.73
CA ALA A 25 -8.25 -10.64 5.28
C ALA A 25 -9.50 -10.17 6.02
N ARG A 26 -9.41 -9.05 6.78
CA ARG A 26 -10.58 -8.42 7.41
C ARG A 26 -11.60 -7.92 6.38
N ALA A 27 -11.15 -7.50 5.20
CA ALA A 27 -12.00 -7.10 4.08
C ALA A 27 -12.57 -8.28 3.27
N GLY A 28 -12.31 -9.54 3.65
CA GLY A 28 -12.72 -10.72 2.88
C GLY A 28 -11.94 -10.89 1.56
N CYS A 29 -10.71 -10.38 1.51
CA CYS A 29 -9.84 -10.42 0.35
C CYS A 29 -8.63 -11.33 0.57
N GLN A 30 -8.15 -11.91 -0.53
CA GLN A 30 -6.87 -12.60 -0.62
C GLN A 30 -5.78 -11.64 -1.11
N VAL A 31 -4.54 -11.91 -0.69
CA VAL A 31 -3.34 -11.18 -1.11
C VAL A 31 -2.42 -12.15 -1.84
N SER A 32 -1.84 -11.71 -2.96
CA SER A 32 -0.84 -12.47 -3.71
C SER A 32 0.34 -11.61 -4.09
N GLU A 33 1.55 -12.12 -3.90
CA GLU A 33 2.80 -11.50 -4.35
C GLU A 33 3.13 -11.92 -5.79
N PRO A 34 3.46 -10.98 -6.70
CA PRO A 34 3.88 -11.32 -8.05
C PRO A 34 5.20 -12.10 -8.05
N LYS A 35 5.25 -13.25 -8.74
CA LYS A 35 6.49 -14.05 -8.85
C LYS A 35 7.63 -13.33 -9.59
N VAL A 36 7.29 -12.37 -10.44
CA VAL A 36 8.23 -11.60 -11.25
C VAL A 36 7.83 -10.15 -11.15
N ASP A 37 8.56 -9.36 -10.37
CA ASP A 37 8.28 -7.93 -10.22
C ASP A 37 8.91 -7.13 -11.37
N ARG A 38 8.15 -6.95 -12.44
CA ARG A 38 8.51 -6.03 -13.54
C ARG A 38 7.88 -4.65 -13.37
N ASN A 39 6.81 -4.55 -12.59
CA ASN A 39 5.95 -3.38 -12.55
C ASN A 39 6.10 -2.57 -11.25
N GLY A 40 7.01 -2.96 -10.35
CA GLY A 40 7.07 -2.39 -9.01
C GLY A 40 5.76 -2.66 -8.27
N ILE A 41 5.25 -3.88 -8.31
CA ILE A 41 4.06 -4.28 -7.57
C ILE A 41 4.49 -5.30 -6.53
N ASP A 42 4.33 -4.96 -5.26
CA ASP A 42 4.68 -5.85 -4.14
C ASP A 42 3.55 -6.84 -3.88
N VAL A 43 2.29 -6.36 -3.90
CA VAL A 43 1.12 -7.22 -3.65
C VAL A 43 -0.08 -6.86 -4.52
N THR A 44 -0.88 -7.87 -4.86
CA THR A 44 -2.21 -7.72 -5.47
C THR A 44 -3.28 -8.19 -4.50
N ILE A 45 -4.32 -7.38 -4.29
CA ILE A 45 -5.48 -7.70 -3.44
C ILE A 45 -6.70 -7.98 -4.31
N ARG A 46 -7.41 -9.07 -3.99
CA ARG A 46 -8.62 -9.52 -4.70
C ARG A 46 -9.66 -10.04 -3.71
N PRO A 47 -10.97 -9.92 -3.97
CA PRO A 47 -11.97 -10.65 -3.20
C PRO A 47 -11.66 -12.15 -3.18
N VAL A 48 -11.87 -12.82 -2.04
CA VAL A 48 -11.80 -14.30 -1.98
C VAL A 48 -12.92 -14.91 -2.84
N SER A 49 -14.08 -14.28 -2.80
CA SER A 49 -15.24 -14.56 -3.65
C SER A 49 -15.95 -13.24 -3.95
N GLY A 50 -16.50 -13.10 -5.16
CA GLY A 50 -17.22 -11.90 -5.59
C GLY A 50 -16.80 -11.43 -6.97
N ALA A 51 -16.89 -10.12 -7.20
CA ALA A 51 -16.55 -9.50 -8.47
C ALA A 51 -15.10 -9.83 -8.90
N PRO A 52 -14.84 -10.09 -10.19
CA PRO A 52 -13.50 -10.35 -10.71
C PRO A 52 -12.72 -9.04 -10.85
N VAL A 53 -12.45 -8.39 -9.73
CA VAL A 53 -11.75 -7.11 -9.62
C VAL A 53 -10.53 -7.25 -8.72
N GLN A 54 -9.50 -6.46 -8.99
CA GLN A 54 -8.29 -6.45 -8.18
C GLN A 54 -7.73 -5.03 -8.07
N ILE A 55 -6.90 -4.83 -7.05
CA ILE A 55 -6.01 -3.68 -6.92
C ILE A 55 -4.58 -4.16 -6.76
N ASP A 56 -3.65 -3.45 -7.40
CA ASP A 56 -2.23 -3.70 -7.30
C ASP A 56 -1.61 -2.62 -6.41
N ILE A 57 -0.67 -3.01 -5.55
CA ILE A 57 -0.07 -2.15 -4.53
C ILE A 57 1.44 -2.17 -4.65
N GLN A 58 2.00 -0.97 -4.71
CA GLN A 58 3.40 -0.71 -4.42
C GLN A 58 3.48 -0.23 -2.97
N LEU A 59 4.12 -1.03 -2.14
CA LEU A 59 4.16 -0.93 -0.70
C LEU A 59 5.50 -0.36 -0.25
N LYS A 60 5.45 0.71 0.54
CA LYS A 60 6.60 1.25 1.27
C LYS A 60 6.33 1.17 2.76
N ALA A 61 7.40 1.12 3.54
CA ALA A 61 7.33 1.21 4.99
C ALA A 61 8.33 2.26 5.47
N VAL A 62 7.95 3.04 6.49
CA VAL A 62 8.80 4.08 7.07
C VAL A 62 8.67 4.05 8.59
N SER A 63 9.79 4.19 9.28
CA SER A 63 9.85 4.34 10.75
C SER A 63 10.31 5.73 11.19
N SER A 64 10.69 6.58 10.24
CA SER A 64 11.00 7.98 10.50
C SER A 64 9.74 8.84 10.47
N ASN A 65 9.75 9.94 11.22
CA ASN A 65 8.66 10.91 11.15
C ASN A 65 8.74 11.67 9.82
N ILE A 66 7.80 11.39 8.92
CA ILE A 66 7.63 12.06 7.62
C ILE A 66 6.38 12.93 7.57
N ARG A 67 5.76 13.19 8.72
CA ARG A 67 4.53 13.99 8.78
C ARG A 67 4.84 15.48 8.69
N ILE A 68 4.00 16.18 7.93
CA ILE A 68 3.99 17.63 7.76
C ILE A 68 2.59 18.16 8.12
N ASN A 69 2.40 19.49 8.09
CA ASN A 69 1.11 20.14 8.39
C ASN A 69 0.53 19.68 9.73
N ASP A 70 1.32 19.85 10.81
CA ASP A 70 0.96 19.48 12.18
C ASP A 70 0.52 18.02 12.35
N GLY A 71 1.02 17.13 11.50
CA GLY A 71 0.73 15.69 11.58
C GLY A 71 -0.30 15.21 10.56
N SER A 72 -1.05 16.10 9.91
CA SER A 72 -2.21 15.74 9.09
C SER A 72 -1.88 15.12 7.72
N VAL A 73 -0.61 15.17 7.28
CA VAL A 73 -0.18 14.67 5.96
C VAL A 73 1.16 13.95 6.07
N LEU A 74 1.26 12.76 5.50
CA LEU A 74 2.55 12.09 5.27
C LEU A 74 3.15 12.61 3.96
N SER A 75 4.43 13.00 3.99
CA SER A 75 5.18 13.47 2.81
C SER A 75 6.33 12.52 2.50
N PHE A 76 6.15 11.67 1.49
CA PHE A 76 7.13 10.63 1.14
C PHE A 76 7.86 10.99 -0.16
N GLN A 77 9.18 10.86 -0.18
CA GLN A 77 9.97 11.01 -1.39
C GLN A 77 9.95 9.71 -2.19
N LEU A 78 9.25 9.73 -3.32
CA LEU A 78 9.15 8.59 -4.24
C LEU A 78 10.11 8.79 -5.41
N ASP A 79 10.88 7.76 -5.76
CA ASP A 79 11.74 7.81 -6.95
C ASP A 79 10.90 7.93 -8.23
N VAL A 80 11.43 8.64 -9.22
CA VAL A 80 10.70 8.94 -10.45
C VAL A 80 10.30 7.68 -11.23
N SER A 81 11.11 6.61 -11.14
CA SER A 81 10.82 5.37 -11.87
C SER A 81 9.58 4.66 -11.31
N THR A 82 9.41 4.64 -9.98
CA THR A 82 8.22 4.11 -9.32
C THR A 82 7.02 5.04 -9.54
N TYR A 83 7.22 6.36 -9.40
CA TYR A 83 6.19 7.36 -9.67
C TYR A 83 5.60 7.22 -11.09
N ASP A 84 6.47 7.09 -12.09
CA ASP A 84 6.07 6.97 -13.50
C ASP A 84 5.28 5.70 -13.78
N LYS A 85 5.60 4.59 -13.11
CA LYS A 85 4.80 3.36 -13.19
C LYS A 85 3.41 3.56 -12.60
N LEU A 86 3.32 4.16 -11.41
CA LEU A 86 2.06 4.33 -10.68
C LEU A 86 1.13 5.40 -11.28
N ARG A 87 1.66 6.37 -12.04
CA ARG A 87 0.82 7.38 -12.72
C ARG A 87 0.19 6.91 -14.03
N ARG A 88 0.56 5.71 -14.52
CA ARG A 88 0.07 5.17 -15.79
C ARG A 88 -1.46 5.13 -15.84
N THR A 89 -2.02 5.56 -16.98
CA THR A 89 -3.47 5.55 -17.22
C THR A 89 -3.92 4.34 -18.03
N ASP A 90 -2.98 3.64 -18.66
CA ASP A 90 -3.13 2.49 -19.55
C ASP A 90 -3.00 1.14 -18.79
N VAL A 91 -3.45 1.12 -17.54
CA VAL A 91 -3.52 -0.08 -16.69
C VAL A 91 -4.96 -0.45 -16.39
N GLN A 92 -5.25 -1.75 -16.37
CA GLN A 92 -6.60 -2.27 -16.09
C GLN A 92 -6.94 -2.15 -14.60
N SER A 93 -6.07 -2.69 -13.75
CA SER A 93 -6.21 -2.64 -12.30
C SER A 93 -5.72 -1.30 -11.76
N PRO A 94 -6.39 -0.68 -10.77
CA PRO A 94 -5.81 0.43 -10.03
C PRO A 94 -4.47 0.04 -9.42
N GLN A 95 -3.48 0.92 -9.54
CA GLN A 95 -2.16 0.77 -8.93
C GLN A 95 -1.99 1.85 -7.87
N LEU A 96 -1.85 1.45 -6.61
CA LEU A 96 -1.79 2.39 -5.48
C LEU A 96 -0.40 2.39 -4.86
N LEU A 97 0.04 3.57 -4.43
CA LEU A 97 1.10 3.66 -3.44
C LEU A 97 0.47 3.50 -2.06
N VAL A 98 0.95 2.55 -1.28
CA VAL A 98 0.60 2.39 0.13
C VAL A 98 1.85 2.54 0.97
N ILE A 99 1.77 3.36 2.02
CA ILE A 99 2.87 3.61 2.94
C ILE A 99 2.45 3.19 4.33
N TYR A 100 3.10 2.16 4.87
CA TYR A 100 2.96 1.78 6.26
C TYR A 100 3.88 2.66 7.12
N GLU A 101 3.29 3.56 7.90
CA GLU A 101 4.01 4.30 8.92
C GLU A 101 4.16 3.42 10.15
N MET A 102 5.38 3.34 10.68
CA MET A 102 5.75 2.53 11.84
C MET A 102 6.37 3.45 12.90
N PRO A 103 6.34 3.05 14.20
CA PRO A 103 7.08 3.76 15.24
C PRO A 103 8.59 3.84 14.94
N PRO A 104 9.33 4.86 15.44
CA PRO A 104 10.79 4.87 15.36
C PRO A 104 11.46 3.72 16.12
N ASP A 105 10.85 3.27 17.21
CA ASP A 105 11.31 2.13 17.99
C ASP A 105 10.85 0.83 17.35
N GLN A 106 11.81 0.06 16.83
CA GLN A 106 11.59 -1.23 16.20
C GLN A 106 10.97 -2.26 17.15
N SER A 107 11.26 -2.19 18.44
CA SER A 107 10.83 -3.21 19.41
C SER A 107 9.31 -3.26 19.59
N ILE A 108 8.62 -2.17 19.23
CA ILE A 108 7.17 -2.02 19.35
C ILE A 108 6.44 -2.08 18.01
N TRP A 109 7.09 -2.48 16.91
CA TRP A 109 6.41 -2.61 15.62
C TRP A 109 5.33 -3.69 15.62
N LEU A 110 5.61 -4.80 16.29
CA LEU A 110 4.70 -5.91 16.51
C LEU A 110 4.86 -6.39 17.97
N GLU A 111 3.78 -6.31 18.73
CA GLU A 111 3.70 -6.87 20.09
C GLU A 111 2.65 -7.98 20.10
N VAL A 112 2.98 -9.08 20.79
CA VAL A 112 2.09 -10.24 20.94
C VAL A 112 1.95 -10.52 22.43
N GLU A 113 0.83 -10.11 23.00
CA GLU A 113 0.57 -10.14 24.44
C GLU A 113 -0.87 -10.59 24.70
N PRO A 114 -1.12 -11.84 25.12
CA PRO A 114 -2.48 -12.32 25.34
C PRO A 114 -3.28 -11.37 26.24
N PRO A 115 -4.50 -10.94 25.82
CA PRO A 115 -5.31 -11.50 24.74
C PRO A 115 -5.18 -10.78 23.37
N ILE A 116 -4.17 -9.94 23.17
CA ILE A 116 -4.07 -8.99 22.06
C ILE A 116 -2.77 -9.22 21.26
N THR A 117 -2.86 -9.02 19.95
CA THR A 117 -1.69 -8.80 19.08
C THR A 117 -1.82 -7.42 18.46
N THR A 118 -0.76 -6.62 18.47
CA THR A 118 -0.77 -5.25 17.94
C THR A 118 0.33 -5.05 16.91
N LEU A 119 -0.07 -4.69 15.70
CA LEU A 119 0.78 -4.03 14.71
C LEU A 119 0.58 -2.52 14.90
N ARG A 120 1.63 -1.80 15.31
CA ARG A 120 1.50 -0.38 15.69
C ARG A 120 1.47 0.56 14.49
N HIS A 121 0.78 1.70 14.69
CA HIS A 121 0.51 2.73 13.68
C HIS A 121 -0.40 2.21 12.56
N ALA A 122 -0.29 2.76 11.35
CA ALA A 122 -1.23 2.51 10.27
C ALA A 122 -0.62 2.76 8.89
N ALA A 123 -1.25 2.21 7.85
CA ALA A 123 -0.91 2.50 6.48
C ALA A 123 -1.83 3.55 5.86
N TYR A 124 -1.28 4.31 4.91
CA TYR A 124 -2.00 5.34 4.16
C TYR A 124 -1.80 5.12 2.66
N TRP A 125 -2.77 5.56 1.84
CA TRP A 125 -2.74 5.26 0.40
C TRP A 125 -3.01 6.47 -0.48
N VAL A 126 -2.49 6.42 -1.70
CA VAL A 126 -2.78 7.41 -2.74
C VAL A 126 -2.81 6.78 -4.13
N ASP A 127 -3.73 7.26 -4.96
CA ASP A 127 -3.81 6.94 -6.38
C ASP A 127 -3.08 8.04 -7.18
N LEU A 128 -2.02 7.66 -7.88
CA LEU A 128 -1.21 8.56 -8.70
C LEU A 128 -1.64 8.57 -10.17
N ARG A 129 -2.63 7.76 -10.55
CA ARG A 129 -3.08 7.63 -11.94
C ARG A 129 -3.42 8.98 -12.54
N GLY A 130 -2.80 9.30 -13.67
CA GLY A 130 -3.05 10.52 -14.43
C GLY A 130 -2.44 11.80 -13.84
N ARG A 131 -1.67 11.73 -12.75
CA ARG A 131 -0.86 12.86 -12.24
C ARG A 131 0.15 13.30 -13.30
N ASP A 132 0.62 14.54 -13.30
CA ASP A 132 1.63 15.01 -14.27
C ASP A 132 2.99 14.33 -14.10
N ALA A 133 3.77 14.27 -15.18
CA ALA A 133 5.15 13.79 -15.13
C ALA A 133 6.05 14.82 -14.41
N VAL A 134 7.14 14.33 -13.81
CA VAL A 134 8.13 15.17 -13.11
C VAL A 134 9.50 15.06 -13.80
N GLN A 135 10.31 16.11 -13.69
CA GLN A 135 11.66 16.15 -14.29
C GLN A 135 12.79 15.87 -13.29
N THR A 136 12.45 15.59 -12.03
CA THR A 136 13.39 15.33 -10.95
C THR A 136 13.61 13.83 -10.75
N ALA A 137 14.70 13.45 -10.09
CA ALA A 137 15.00 12.05 -9.78
C ALA A 137 14.01 11.43 -8.76
N SER A 138 13.39 12.26 -7.92
CA SER A 138 12.33 11.89 -6.99
C SER A 138 11.33 13.03 -6.85
N THR A 139 10.13 12.73 -6.36
CA THR A 139 9.10 13.71 -6.07
C THR A 139 8.41 13.44 -4.75
N ALA A 140 7.94 14.49 -4.09
CA ALA A 140 7.14 14.37 -2.89
C ALA A 140 5.73 13.88 -3.25
N VAL A 141 5.31 12.78 -2.62
CA VAL A 141 3.95 12.28 -2.67
C VAL A 141 3.31 12.51 -1.31
N HIS A 142 2.12 13.13 -1.33
CA HIS A 142 1.40 13.51 -0.12
C HIS A 142 0.22 12.57 0.13
N LEU A 143 0.17 11.98 1.32
CA LEU A 143 -0.89 11.08 1.76
C LEU A 143 -1.55 11.72 3.00
N PRO A 144 -2.73 12.36 2.85
CA PRO A 144 -3.50 12.86 3.98
C PRO A 144 -3.82 11.76 4.98
N GLU A 145 -3.92 12.10 6.26
CA GLU A 145 -4.30 11.12 7.29
C GLU A 145 -5.72 10.53 7.09
N THR A 146 -6.57 11.24 6.35
CA THR A 146 -7.90 10.77 5.94
C THR A 146 -7.84 9.64 4.92
N GLN A 147 -6.71 9.44 4.26
CA GLN A 147 -6.44 8.35 3.32
C GLN A 147 -5.92 7.09 4.05
N LEU A 148 -6.53 6.73 5.17
CA LEU A 148 -6.22 5.51 5.91
C LEU A 148 -6.46 4.29 5.01
N PHE A 149 -5.50 3.36 4.98
CA PHE A 149 -5.60 2.11 4.23
C PHE A 149 -6.05 0.97 5.15
N ASP A 150 -7.33 1.02 5.53
CA ASP A 150 -7.99 -0.01 6.33
C ASP A 150 -8.88 -0.92 5.46
N HIS A 151 -9.60 -1.85 6.11
CA HIS A 151 -10.50 -2.78 5.42
C HIS A 151 -11.63 -2.07 4.68
N ASN A 152 -12.13 -0.94 5.20
CA ASN A 152 -13.17 -0.15 4.52
C ASN A 152 -12.62 0.50 3.25
N ALA A 153 -11.40 1.02 3.29
CA ALA A 153 -10.71 1.56 2.12
C ALA A 153 -10.59 0.49 1.02
N ILE A 154 -10.16 -0.73 1.35
CA ILE A 154 -10.07 -1.85 0.40
C ILE A 154 -11.43 -2.11 -0.27
N VAL A 155 -12.50 -2.25 0.52
CA VAL A 155 -13.85 -2.49 0.00
C VAL A 155 -14.29 -1.36 -0.94
N ALA A 156 -14.10 -0.10 -0.54
CA ALA A 156 -14.49 1.06 -1.32
C ALA A 156 -13.71 1.17 -2.64
N ILE A 157 -12.40 0.93 -2.61
CA ILE A 157 -11.54 0.97 -3.79
C ILE A 157 -11.92 -0.13 -4.78
N LEU A 158 -12.10 -1.37 -4.32
CA LEU A 158 -12.50 -2.50 -5.18
C LEU A 158 -13.90 -2.27 -5.79
N ALA A 159 -14.85 -1.76 -5.02
CA ALA A 159 -16.18 -1.41 -5.53
C ALA A 159 -16.09 -0.36 -6.65
N ARG A 160 -15.32 0.72 -6.44
CA ARG A 160 -15.09 1.75 -7.45
C ARG A 160 -14.39 1.20 -8.70
N ALA A 161 -13.40 0.33 -8.51
CA ALA A 161 -12.68 -0.31 -9.62
C ALA A 161 -13.60 -1.20 -10.45
N HIS A 162 -14.48 -1.96 -9.80
CA HIS A 162 -15.45 -2.81 -10.46
C HIS A 162 -16.47 -1.99 -11.28
N SER A 163 -17.03 -0.91 -10.71
CA SER A 163 -17.95 -0.03 -11.44
C SER A 163 -17.31 0.55 -12.71
N ARG A 164 -16.08 1.04 -12.62
CA ARG A 164 -15.32 1.56 -13.77
C ARG A 164 -15.09 0.50 -14.85
N ALA A 165 -14.81 -0.74 -14.44
CA ALA A 165 -14.63 -1.84 -15.38
C ALA A 165 -15.92 -2.14 -16.15
N LEU A 166 -17.08 -2.12 -15.47
CA LEU A 166 -18.38 -2.31 -16.10
C LEU A 166 -18.74 -1.19 -17.08
N GLU A 167 -18.47 0.07 -16.72
CA GLU A 167 -18.67 1.22 -17.62
C GLU A 167 -17.84 1.09 -18.90
N GLY A 168 -16.60 0.63 -18.77
CA GLY A 168 -15.69 0.40 -19.90
C GLY A 168 -16.04 -0.79 -20.78
N LEU A 169 -17.03 -1.62 -20.42
CA LEU A 169 -17.54 -2.74 -21.21
C LEU A 169 -18.80 -2.40 -22.01
N SER A 170 -19.30 -1.16 -21.90
CA SER A 170 -20.53 -0.68 -22.55
C SER A 170 -20.45 -0.54 -24.09
N TRP A 171 -19.34 -0.98 -24.71
CA TRP A 171 -19.15 -0.99 -26.17
C TRP A 171 -19.62 -2.29 -26.84
N ALA A 172 -20.15 -3.26 -26.08
CA ALA A 172 -20.79 -4.48 -26.57
C ALA A 172 -22.31 -4.33 -26.61
#